data_AF-A0A417CG19-F1
#
_entry.id   AF-A0A417CG19-F1
#
_cell.length_a   1.000
_cell.length_b   1.000
_cell.length_c   1.000
_cell.angle_alpha   90.00
_cell.angle_beta   90.00
_cell.angle_gamma   90.00
#
_symmetry.space_group_name_H-M   'P 1'
#
loop_
_entity.id
_entity.type
_entity.pdbx_description
1 polymer ?
#
loop_
_entity_poly.entity_id
_entity_poly.type
_entity_poly.pdbx_seq_one_letter_code
_entity_poly.pdbx_strand_id
1 'polypeptide(L)'
;MRSVLDITCYESDGVTRINHLTQWDKGQTICFETFGLTSPPVIHWCNRMSEEALQVKSSLKNNKFYVDVPNSLLQEPYPLIGYIYISESNSTSETVAQIRIPLKQRQKPSDYYYINNVDFVVSYQVGSFEFTTGSTAGAKTYTLTFPNKFKSIPVVFATTNQTDPQNYAVSITNKSQTGATICIYNNENGVDKKLTVSWMAIIP
;
A
#
# COMPACT_ATOMS: atom_id res chain seq x y z
N MET A 1 -1.40 10.49 27.19
CA MET A 1 -1.15 9.44 26.18
C MET A 1 -2.02 8.25 26.54
N ARG A 2 -2.96 7.84 25.68
CA ARG A 2 -3.61 6.52 25.84
C ARG A 2 -2.51 5.48 25.61
N SER A 3 -2.32 4.56 26.56
CA SER A 3 -1.44 3.41 26.38
C SER A 3 -1.99 2.57 25.22
N VAL A 4 -1.16 2.29 24.22
CA VAL A 4 -1.51 1.34 23.16
C VAL A 4 -1.74 -0.02 23.82
N LEU A 5 -2.92 -0.60 23.63
CA LEU A 5 -3.29 -1.87 24.24
C LEU A 5 -2.57 -3.02 23.54
N ASP A 6 -1.79 -3.82 24.29
CA ASP A 6 -1.27 -5.08 23.80
C ASP A 6 -2.42 -6.11 23.78
N ILE A 7 -2.82 -6.54 22.58
CA ILE A 7 -3.94 -7.45 22.41
C ILE A 7 -3.48 -8.91 22.37
N THR A 8 -4.36 -9.80 22.83
CA THR A 8 -4.14 -11.24 22.73
C THR A 8 -4.56 -11.73 21.35
N CYS A 9 -3.70 -12.51 20.72
CA CYS A 9 -3.96 -13.14 19.43
C CYS A 9 -4.12 -14.65 19.58
N TYR A 10 -4.89 -15.22 18.68
CA TYR A 10 -5.18 -16.64 18.58
C TYR A 10 -4.75 -17.17 17.21
N GLU A 11 -4.56 -18.47 17.12
CA GLU A 11 -4.31 -19.17 15.86
C GLU A 11 -5.54 -19.08 14.94
N SER A 12 -5.43 -19.65 13.74
CA SER A 12 -6.51 -19.65 12.76
C SER A 12 -7.78 -20.39 13.22
N ASP A 13 -7.66 -21.23 14.25
CA ASP A 13 -8.79 -21.90 14.91
C ASP A 13 -9.70 -20.95 15.72
N GLY A 14 -9.23 -19.74 16.03
CA GLY A 14 -9.98 -18.76 16.82
C GLY A 14 -9.96 -18.99 18.33
N VAL A 15 -9.28 -20.02 18.83
CA VAL A 15 -9.37 -20.49 20.21
C VAL A 15 -7.99 -20.64 20.86
N THR A 16 -7.01 -21.19 20.13
CA THR A 16 -5.68 -21.44 20.66
C THR A 16 -4.89 -20.15 20.73
N ARG A 17 -4.47 -19.74 21.93
CA ARG A 17 -3.69 -18.51 22.12
C ARG A 17 -2.30 -18.68 21.50
N ILE A 18 -1.89 -17.69 20.71
CA ILE A 18 -0.53 -17.63 20.17
C ILE A 18 0.44 -17.21 21.28
N ASN A 19 1.40 -18.08 21.57
CA ASN A 19 2.49 -17.80 22.49
C ASN A 19 3.78 -17.39 21.75
N HIS A 20 3.99 -17.94 20.57
CA HIS A 20 5.09 -17.61 19.66
C HIS A 20 4.76 -18.11 18.25
N LEU A 21 5.48 -17.61 17.25
CA LEU A 21 5.62 -18.25 15.94
C LEU A 21 7.03 -18.77 15.78
N THR A 22 7.27 -19.70 14.84
CA THR A 22 8.61 -20.24 14.58
C THR A 22 9.18 -19.63 13.31
N GLN A 23 10.48 -19.30 13.36
CA GLN A 23 11.20 -18.81 12.20
C GLN A 23 11.15 -19.85 11.07
N TRP A 24 11.04 -19.37 9.83
CA TRP A 24 10.89 -20.18 8.60
C TRP A 24 9.56 -20.93 8.46
N ASP A 25 8.59 -20.72 9.35
CA ASP A 25 7.21 -21.14 9.07
C ASP A 25 6.66 -20.32 7.90
N LYS A 26 5.63 -20.86 7.24
CA LYS A 26 4.98 -20.23 6.08
C LYS A 26 3.48 -20.18 6.27
N GLY A 27 2.84 -19.15 5.72
CA GLY A 27 1.38 -19.07 5.65
C GLY A 27 0.72 -19.00 7.03
N GLN A 28 1.37 -18.32 7.97
CA GLN A 28 0.83 -18.15 9.32
C GLN A 28 -0.27 -17.08 9.29
N THR A 29 -1.42 -17.41 9.85
CA THR A 29 -2.56 -16.50 10.01
C THR A 29 -2.90 -16.43 11.49
N ILE A 30 -3.15 -15.22 11.99
CA ILE A 30 -3.59 -15.00 13.35
C ILE A 30 -4.99 -14.40 13.35
N CYS A 31 -5.69 -14.48 14.49
CA CYS A 31 -6.91 -13.72 14.69
C CYS A 31 -6.99 -13.06 16.07
N PHE A 32 -7.84 -12.04 16.16
CA PHE A 32 -8.08 -11.29 17.38
C PHE A 32 -9.51 -10.73 17.40
N GLU A 33 -9.98 -10.38 18.60
CA GLU A 33 -11.33 -9.83 18.82
C GLU A 33 -11.54 -8.51 18.08
N THR A 34 -12.78 -8.18 17.72
CA THR A 34 -13.06 -6.99 16.91
C THR A 34 -12.94 -5.67 17.66
N PHE A 35 -12.95 -5.72 19.00
CA PHE A 35 -12.94 -4.54 19.88
C PHE A 35 -14.01 -3.49 19.51
N GLY A 36 -15.16 -3.94 19.00
CA GLY A 36 -16.26 -3.07 18.58
C GLY A 36 -16.07 -2.41 17.21
N LEU A 37 -14.97 -2.69 16.51
CA LEU A 37 -14.79 -2.25 15.13
C LEU A 37 -15.68 -3.06 14.20
N THR A 38 -16.40 -2.36 13.32
CA THR A 38 -17.28 -2.97 12.31
C THR A 38 -16.56 -3.29 11.01
N SER A 39 -15.47 -2.57 10.72
CA SER A 39 -14.68 -2.69 9.50
C SER A 39 -13.32 -3.33 9.80
N PRO A 40 -12.83 -4.27 8.96
CA PRO A 40 -11.51 -4.87 9.15
C PRO A 40 -10.39 -3.82 9.12
N PRO A 41 -9.57 -3.70 10.18
CA PRO A 41 -8.44 -2.77 10.20
C PRO A 41 -7.29 -3.23 9.29
N VAL A 42 -6.39 -2.31 8.98
CA VAL A 42 -5.11 -2.63 8.34
C VAL A 42 -4.07 -2.86 9.43
N ILE A 43 -3.28 -3.93 9.32
CA ILE A 43 -2.23 -4.24 10.28
C ILE A 43 -0.89 -3.84 9.68
N HIS A 44 -0.16 -3.00 10.40
CA HIS A 44 1.19 -2.58 10.05
C HIS A 44 2.18 -3.50 10.74
N TRP A 45 2.66 -4.51 10.03
CA TRP A 45 3.61 -5.49 10.53
C TRP A 45 5.05 -5.04 10.40
N CYS A 46 5.82 -5.16 11.48
CA CYS A 46 7.26 -4.90 11.48
C CYS A 46 7.96 -5.75 12.52
N ASN A 47 9.29 -5.61 12.57
CA ASN A 47 10.11 -6.01 13.70
C ASN A 47 11.09 -4.87 14.01
N ARG A 48 11.98 -5.08 14.99
CA ARG A 48 12.94 -4.05 15.43
C ARG A 48 13.97 -3.61 14.37
N MET A 49 14.19 -4.43 13.34
CA MET A 49 15.11 -4.15 12.24
C MET A 49 14.39 -3.57 11.01
N SER A 50 13.06 -3.55 11.02
CA SER A 50 12.30 -2.98 9.92
C SER A 50 12.43 -1.46 9.94
N GLU A 51 12.90 -0.88 8.84
CA GLU A 51 12.82 0.57 8.62
C GLU A 51 11.37 1.04 8.45
N GLU A 52 10.50 0.14 7.94
CA GLU A 52 9.13 0.44 7.57
C GLU A 52 8.21 -0.74 7.88
N ALA A 53 6.93 -0.45 8.15
CA ALA A 53 5.95 -1.49 8.41
C ALA A 53 5.22 -1.94 7.13
N LEU A 54 5.03 -3.25 7.00
CA LEU A 54 4.29 -3.90 5.94
C LEU A 54 2.79 -3.83 6.25
N GLN A 55 2.03 -3.16 5.38
CA GLN A 55 0.59 -3.00 5.55
C GLN A 55 -0.15 -4.22 5.00
N VAL A 56 -0.83 -4.96 5.86
CA VAL A 56 -1.59 -6.17 5.50
C VAL A 56 -3.05 -5.97 5.87
N LYS A 57 -3.95 -6.20 4.91
CA LYS A 57 -5.40 -6.11 5.15
C LYS A 57 -5.86 -7.29 6.00
N SER A 58 -6.65 -7.01 7.03
CA SER A 58 -7.36 -8.07 7.75
C SER A 58 -8.71 -8.37 7.09
N SER A 59 -9.32 -9.48 7.48
CA SER A 59 -10.67 -9.88 7.08
C SER A 59 -11.52 -10.22 8.30
N LEU A 60 -12.82 -9.92 8.25
CA LEU A 60 -13.76 -10.30 9.30
C LEU A 60 -14.34 -11.68 9.00
N LYS A 61 -14.14 -12.64 9.89
CA LYS A 61 -14.74 -14.00 9.83
C LYS A 61 -15.13 -14.42 11.23
N ASN A 62 -16.27 -15.09 11.41
CA ASN A 62 -16.69 -15.62 12.72
C ASN A 62 -16.58 -14.61 13.88
N ASN A 63 -16.94 -13.35 13.62
CA ASN A 63 -16.86 -12.25 14.60
C ASN A 63 -15.45 -11.97 15.16
N LYS A 64 -14.39 -12.33 14.43
CA LYS A 64 -12.99 -11.99 14.72
C LYS A 64 -12.30 -11.46 13.48
N PHE A 65 -11.26 -10.66 13.66
CA PHE A 65 -10.39 -10.25 12.57
C PHE A 65 -9.28 -11.25 12.36
N TYR A 66 -9.09 -11.65 11.11
CA TYR A 66 -8.05 -12.56 10.65
C TYR A 66 -7.06 -11.79 9.80
N VAL A 67 -5.77 -11.99 10.04
CA VAL A 67 -4.71 -11.35 9.27
C VAL A 67 -3.55 -12.29 9.09
N ASP A 68 -2.96 -12.26 7.90
CA ASP A 68 -1.78 -13.04 7.58
C ASP A 68 -0.52 -12.36 8.12
N VAL A 69 0.41 -13.18 8.61
CA VAL A 69 1.74 -12.74 9.01
C VAL A 69 2.66 -12.83 7.79
N PRO A 70 3.36 -11.74 7.41
CA PRO A 70 4.28 -11.77 6.27
C PRO A 70 5.41 -12.79 6.48
N ASN A 71 5.56 -13.72 5.53
CA ASN A 71 6.65 -14.71 5.53
C ASN A 71 8.03 -14.04 5.54
N SER A 72 8.16 -12.83 4.99
CA SER A 72 9.40 -12.04 5.03
C SER A 72 9.88 -11.78 6.46
N LEU A 73 8.96 -11.43 7.37
CA LEU A 73 9.29 -11.16 8.77
C LEU A 73 9.62 -12.43 9.56
N LEU A 74 9.10 -13.59 9.14
CA LEU A 74 9.41 -14.90 9.72
C LEU A 74 10.79 -15.44 9.30
N GLN A 75 11.50 -14.78 8.37
CA GLN A 75 12.88 -15.13 8.02
C GLN A 75 13.90 -14.48 8.96
N GLU A 76 13.49 -13.43 9.69
CA GLU A 76 14.36 -12.69 10.59
C GLU A 76 14.21 -13.18 12.03
N PRO A 77 15.27 -13.22 12.84
CA PRO A 77 15.24 -13.82 14.17
C PRO A 77 14.70 -12.87 15.27
N TYR A 78 13.66 -12.09 14.96
CA TYR A 78 13.14 -11.02 15.82
C TYR A 78 11.64 -11.15 16.14
N PRO A 79 11.19 -10.71 17.33
CA PRO A 79 9.77 -10.63 17.64
C PRO A 79 9.01 -9.77 16.62
N LEU A 80 7.81 -10.22 16.29
CA LEU A 80 6.91 -9.52 15.39
C LEU A 80 6.09 -8.50 16.17
N ILE A 81 5.94 -7.34 15.57
CA ILE A 81 5.11 -6.25 16.07
C ILE A 81 4.07 -5.93 15.00
N GLY A 82 2.79 -5.98 15.35
CA GLY A 82 1.70 -5.57 14.49
C GLY A 82 0.98 -4.37 15.09
N TYR A 83 0.86 -3.26 14.38
CA TYR A 83 0.03 -2.14 14.82
C TYR A 83 -1.34 -2.21 14.16
N ILE A 84 -2.40 -2.21 14.96
CA ILE A 84 -3.78 -2.16 14.45
C ILE A 84 -4.08 -0.71 14.09
N TYR A 85 -4.14 -0.44 12.79
CA TYR A 85 -4.30 0.88 12.23
C TYR A 85 -5.69 1.04 11.62
N ILE A 86 -6.36 2.13 12.02
CA ILE A 86 -7.67 2.51 11.50
C ILE A 86 -7.50 3.83 10.75
N SER A 87 -7.93 3.84 9.50
CA SER A 87 -8.07 5.05 8.70
C SER A 87 -9.55 5.34 8.48
N GLU A 88 -10.06 6.42 9.08
CA GLU A 88 -11.37 6.93 8.69
C GLU A 88 -11.23 7.72 7.38
N SER A 89 -12.24 7.62 6.53
CA SER A 89 -12.19 8.06 5.13
C SER A 89 -11.86 9.56 4.94
N ASN A 90 -11.91 10.40 5.98
CA ASN A 90 -11.98 11.85 5.78
C ASN A 90 -11.03 12.75 6.57
N SER A 91 -10.15 12.32 7.50
CA SER A 91 -9.07 13.19 8.03
C SER A 91 -8.16 12.53 9.07
N THR A 92 -8.66 11.57 9.84
CA THR A 92 -7.96 11.05 11.01
C THR A 92 -7.65 9.58 10.87
N SER A 93 -6.42 9.24 11.22
CA SER A 93 -5.93 7.87 11.23
C SER A 93 -5.13 7.65 12.49
N GLU A 94 -5.37 6.53 13.16
CA GLU A 94 -4.72 6.23 14.43
C GLU A 94 -4.40 4.75 14.60
N THR A 95 -3.39 4.48 15.43
CA THR A 95 -3.09 3.16 15.94
C THR A 95 -3.86 2.96 17.24
N VAL A 96 -4.78 2.00 17.25
CA VAL A 96 -5.65 1.75 18.41
C VAL A 96 -5.12 0.68 19.36
N ALA A 97 -4.30 -0.23 18.84
CA ALA A 97 -3.78 -1.37 19.58
C ALA A 97 -2.51 -1.93 18.93
N GLN A 98 -1.81 -2.77 19.68
CA GLN A 98 -0.57 -3.42 19.27
C GLN A 98 -0.66 -4.93 19.50
N ILE A 99 -0.03 -5.66 18.61
CA ILE A 99 0.20 -7.10 18.65
C ILE A 99 1.69 -7.29 18.86
N ARG A 100 2.07 -8.15 19.82
CA ARG A 100 3.45 -8.59 20.02
C ARG A 100 3.50 -10.10 20.04
N ILE A 101 4.19 -10.67 19.06
CA ILE A 101 4.33 -12.11 18.93
C ILE A 101 5.82 -12.45 19.04
N PRO A 102 6.24 -13.15 20.10
CA PRO A 102 7.59 -13.69 20.18
C PRO A 102 7.88 -14.62 18.99
N LEU A 103 9.12 -14.57 18.51
CA LEU A 103 9.57 -15.48 17.45
C LEU A 103 10.58 -16.48 18.02
N LYS A 104 10.32 -17.77 17.84
CA LYS A 104 11.23 -18.85 18.17
C LYS A 104 12.18 -19.10 17.01
N GLN A 105 13.46 -18.85 17.24
CA GLN A 105 14.51 -19.07 16.23
C GLN A 105 14.66 -20.56 15.92
N ARG A 106 14.88 -20.87 14.63
CA ARG A 106 15.09 -22.23 14.13
C ARG A 106 16.12 -22.18 13.00
N GLN A 107 16.88 -23.26 12.80
CA GLN A 107 17.74 -23.38 11.62
C GLN A 107 16.92 -23.39 10.33
N LYS A 108 17.38 -22.64 9.32
CA LYS A 108 16.77 -22.60 8.00
C LYS A 108 16.78 -24.01 7.39
N PRO A 109 15.63 -24.57 6.98
CA PRO A 109 15.59 -25.83 6.25
C PRO A 109 16.36 -25.74 4.93
N SER A 110 17.06 -26.81 4.53
CA SER A 110 17.88 -26.83 3.31
C SER A 110 17.06 -26.64 2.03
N ASP A 111 15.79 -27.02 2.08
CA ASP A 111 14.80 -26.92 1.00
C ASP A 111 13.88 -25.69 1.13
N TYR A 112 14.21 -24.75 2.01
CA TYR A 112 13.40 -23.56 2.20
C TYR A 112 13.42 -22.66 0.95
N TYR A 113 12.28 -22.59 0.27
CA TYR A 113 12.00 -21.61 -0.78
C TYR A 113 11.03 -20.53 -0.27
N TYR A 114 11.29 -19.28 -0.63
CA TYR A 114 10.43 -18.16 -0.24
C TYR A 114 9.14 -18.12 -1.07
N ILE A 115 8.02 -17.83 -0.40
CA ILE A 115 6.73 -17.52 -1.03
C ILE A 115 6.24 -16.21 -0.41
N ASN A 116 5.93 -15.20 -1.22
CA ASN A 116 5.20 -14.04 -0.72
C ASN A 116 3.74 -14.43 -0.48
N ASN A 117 3.27 -14.35 0.76
CA ASN A 117 1.92 -14.78 1.16
C ASN A 117 0.97 -13.62 1.43
N VAL A 118 1.43 -12.37 1.31
CA VAL A 118 0.62 -11.19 1.61
C VAL A 118 0.69 -10.18 0.46
N ASP A 119 -0.48 -9.67 0.09
CA ASP A 119 -0.58 -8.49 -0.76
C ASP A 119 -0.46 -7.24 0.11
N PHE A 120 0.58 -6.45 -0.13
CA PHE A 120 0.78 -5.22 0.61
C PHE A 120 -0.21 -4.15 0.17
N VAL A 121 -0.66 -3.32 1.10
CA VAL A 121 -1.37 -2.09 0.73
C VAL A 121 -0.37 -1.16 0.05
N VAL A 122 -0.50 -1.07 -1.27
CA VAL A 122 0.30 -0.17 -2.10
C VAL A 122 -0.10 1.28 -1.85
N SER A 123 0.89 2.12 -1.62
CA SER A 123 0.69 3.56 -1.58
C SER A 123 0.50 4.06 -3.00
N TYR A 124 -0.66 4.63 -3.29
CA TYR A 124 -0.92 5.32 -4.53
C TYR A 124 -1.30 6.78 -4.25
N GLN A 125 -0.98 7.65 -5.19
CA GLN A 125 -1.43 9.03 -5.20
C GLN A 125 -2.19 9.24 -6.49
N VAL A 126 -3.34 9.93 -6.40
CA VAL A 126 -4.17 10.26 -7.54
C VAL A 126 -4.45 11.75 -7.56
N GLY A 127 -4.74 12.27 -8.73
CA GLY A 127 -5.20 13.63 -8.88
C GLY A 127 -5.73 13.88 -10.29
N SER A 128 -6.25 15.08 -10.47
CA SER A 128 -6.64 15.58 -11.78
C SER A 128 -6.30 17.06 -11.91
N PHE A 129 -6.14 17.52 -13.15
CA PHE A 129 -5.93 18.93 -13.47
C PHE A 129 -6.52 19.25 -14.84
N GLU A 130 -6.84 20.53 -15.06
CA GLU A 130 -7.18 21.02 -16.39
C GLU A 130 -5.92 21.42 -17.16
N PHE A 131 -5.89 21.10 -18.44
CA PHE A 131 -4.77 21.35 -19.33
C PHE A 131 -5.26 21.89 -20.66
N THR A 132 -4.59 22.92 -21.19
CA THR A 132 -4.93 23.47 -22.53
C THR A 132 -3.81 23.15 -23.50
N THR A 133 -4.12 22.44 -24.59
CA THR A 133 -3.12 22.01 -25.59
C THR A 133 -2.63 23.16 -26.48
N GLY A 134 -3.39 24.25 -26.55
CA GLY A 134 -3.12 25.38 -27.44
C GLY A 134 -3.49 25.08 -28.90
N SER A 135 -3.62 26.12 -29.70
CA SER A 135 -4.10 26.07 -31.09
C SER A 135 -3.10 25.52 -32.11
N THR A 136 -1.93 25.02 -31.69
CA THR A 136 -0.87 24.55 -32.60
C THR A 136 -0.54 23.10 -32.28
N ALA A 137 -0.47 22.28 -33.33
CA ALA A 137 -0.06 20.89 -33.22
C ALA A 137 1.34 20.77 -32.61
N GLY A 138 1.51 19.81 -31.72
CA GLY A 138 2.78 19.53 -31.06
C GLY A 138 2.63 18.94 -29.66
N ALA A 139 3.78 18.81 -29.00
CA ALA A 139 3.87 18.34 -27.63
C ALA A 139 3.77 19.51 -26.65
N LYS A 140 2.91 19.38 -25.65
CA LYS A 140 2.87 20.27 -24.49
C LYS A 140 3.12 19.45 -23.23
N THR A 141 3.80 20.05 -22.26
CA THR A 141 4.21 19.35 -21.05
C THR A 141 3.59 19.96 -19.81
N TYR A 142 3.31 19.12 -18.82
CA TYR A 142 2.91 19.51 -17.48
C TYR A 142 3.83 18.82 -16.47
N THR A 143 4.40 19.62 -15.55
CA THR A 143 5.20 19.09 -14.45
C THR A 143 4.27 18.67 -13.32
N LEU A 144 4.09 17.37 -13.18
CA LEU A 144 3.33 16.78 -12.09
C LEU A 144 4.21 16.72 -10.84
N THR A 145 3.79 17.37 -9.77
CA THR A 145 4.39 17.22 -8.44
C THR A 145 3.51 16.30 -7.61
N PHE A 146 4.09 15.27 -7.03
CA PHE A 146 3.35 14.39 -6.12
C PHE A 146 3.14 15.08 -4.78
N PRO A 147 1.93 15.06 -4.21
CA PRO A 147 1.66 15.59 -2.87
C PRO A 147 2.65 15.10 -1.81
N ASN A 148 3.07 13.83 -1.90
CA ASN A 148 4.06 13.24 -1.03
C ASN A 148 5.19 12.58 -1.82
N LYS A 149 6.41 12.62 -1.28
CA LYS A 149 7.56 11.91 -1.85
C LYS A 149 7.36 10.40 -1.74
N PHE A 150 7.50 9.69 -2.86
CA PHE A 150 7.56 8.23 -2.91
C PHE A 150 8.94 7.69 -2.49
N LYS A 151 8.98 6.45 -1.98
CA LYS A 151 10.21 5.79 -1.52
C LYS A 151 11.06 5.24 -2.65
N SER A 152 10.45 4.92 -3.78
CA SER A 152 11.12 4.55 -5.03
C SER A 152 10.43 5.28 -6.18
N ILE A 153 10.99 5.20 -7.39
CA ILE A 153 10.37 5.83 -8.56
C ILE A 153 9.07 5.06 -8.88
N PRO A 154 7.89 5.71 -8.78
CA PRO A 154 6.62 5.02 -8.99
C PRO A 154 6.35 4.75 -10.47
N VAL A 155 5.48 3.79 -10.73
CA VAL A 155 4.78 3.67 -12.01
C VAL A 155 3.70 4.74 -12.04
N VAL A 156 3.62 5.50 -13.14
CA VAL A 156 2.68 6.60 -13.30
C VAL A 156 1.82 6.31 -14.53
N PHE A 157 0.51 6.54 -14.38
CA PHE A 157 -0.51 6.47 -15.42
C PHE A 157 -1.20 7.83 -15.51
N ALA A 158 -1.56 8.23 -16.72
CA ALA A 158 -2.34 9.42 -16.96
C ALA A 158 -3.30 9.18 -18.13
N THR A 159 -4.52 9.67 -17.99
CA THR A 159 -5.57 9.61 -19.01
C THR A 159 -6.15 11.01 -19.20
N THR A 160 -6.79 11.24 -20.34
CA THR A 160 -7.54 12.47 -20.59
C THR A 160 -9.00 12.15 -20.89
N ASN A 161 -9.88 13.13 -20.73
CA ASN A 161 -11.26 13.03 -21.16
C ASN A 161 -11.45 13.12 -22.70
N GLN A 162 -10.38 13.27 -23.49
CA GLN A 162 -10.46 13.22 -24.95
C GLN A 162 -10.60 11.78 -25.43
N THR A 163 -11.54 11.57 -26.34
CA THR A 163 -11.87 10.26 -26.92
C THR A 163 -11.32 10.09 -28.34
N ASP A 164 -10.55 11.04 -28.85
CA ASP A 164 -9.96 10.98 -30.19
C ASP A 164 -8.50 10.47 -30.13
N PRO A 165 -8.27 9.15 -30.27
CA PRO A 165 -6.94 8.57 -30.20
C PRO A 165 -6.07 8.89 -31.43
N GLN A 166 -6.64 9.40 -32.53
CA GLN A 166 -5.87 9.74 -33.74
C GLN A 166 -5.11 11.06 -33.55
N ASN A 167 -5.69 11.96 -32.77
CA ASN A 167 -5.18 13.31 -32.58
C ASN A 167 -4.52 13.55 -31.23
N TYR A 168 -4.80 12.71 -30.22
CA TYR A 168 -4.31 12.89 -28.86
C TYR A 168 -3.53 11.67 -28.36
N ALA A 169 -2.34 11.92 -27.81
CA ALA A 169 -1.57 10.91 -27.11
C ALA A 169 -1.00 11.47 -25.80
N VAL A 170 -0.94 10.62 -24.78
CA VAL A 170 -0.33 10.95 -23.48
C VAL A 170 0.91 10.09 -23.30
N SER A 171 2.03 10.71 -22.95
CA SER A 171 3.22 10.00 -22.49
C SER A 171 3.71 10.58 -21.17
N ILE A 172 4.51 9.79 -20.45
CA ILE A 172 5.02 10.17 -19.14
C ILE A 172 6.53 10.00 -19.14
N THR A 173 7.23 11.08 -18.85
CA THR A 173 8.70 11.17 -18.85
C THR A 173 9.20 11.71 -17.51
N ASN A 174 10.52 11.73 -17.30
CA ASN A 174 11.18 12.32 -16.12
C ASN A 174 10.60 11.86 -14.77
N LYS A 175 10.26 10.57 -14.66
CA LYS A 175 9.70 9.99 -13.43
C LYS A 175 10.74 10.04 -12.32
N SER A 176 10.34 10.51 -11.16
CA SER A 176 11.15 10.60 -9.94
C SER A 176 10.29 10.26 -8.73
N GLN A 177 10.91 10.21 -7.55
CA GLN A 177 10.18 10.04 -6.29
C GLN A 177 9.23 11.20 -5.95
N THR A 178 9.42 12.39 -6.53
CA THR A 178 8.68 13.61 -6.16
C THR A 178 7.78 14.13 -7.28
N GLY A 179 7.86 13.55 -8.47
CA GLY A 179 7.04 13.98 -9.59
C GLY A 179 7.33 13.25 -10.89
N ALA A 180 6.66 13.68 -11.95
CA ALA A 180 6.86 13.23 -13.32
C ALA A 180 6.51 14.36 -14.30
N THR A 181 6.85 14.21 -15.57
CA THR A 181 6.38 15.09 -16.64
C THR A 181 5.32 14.36 -17.45
N ILE A 182 4.13 14.92 -17.53
CA ILE A 182 3.07 14.46 -18.44
C ILE A 182 3.23 15.23 -19.74
N CYS A 183 3.43 14.51 -20.85
CA CYS A 183 3.49 15.06 -22.19
C CYS A 183 2.19 14.73 -22.91
N ILE A 184 1.53 15.76 -23.42
CA ILE A 184 0.31 15.62 -24.23
C ILE A 184 0.65 16.07 -25.64
N TYR A 185 0.47 15.15 -26.58
CA TYR A 185 0.60 15.42 -28.00
C TYR A 185 -0.78 15.72 -28.57
N ASN A 186 -0.88 16.83 -29.30
CA ASN A 186 -2.05 17.21 -30.07
C ASN A 186 -1.65 17.38 -31.54
N ASN A 187 -2.32 16.71 -32.47
CA ASN A 187 -2.08 16.88 -33.91
C ASN A 187 -3.06 17.85 -34.59
N GLU A 188 -4.03 18.39 -33.86
CA GLU A 188 -4.98 19.35 -34.39
C GLU A 188 -4.42 20.78 -34.37
N ASN A 189 -4.70 21.53 -35.42
CA ASN A 189 -4.39 22.96 -35.52
C ASN A 189 -5.67 23.80 -35.45
N GLY A 190 -5.58 25.00 -34.91
CA GLY A 190 -6.64 26.02 -34.94
C GLY A 190 -7.71 25.92 -33.87
N VAL A 191 -7.61 24.98 -32.92
CA VAL A 191 -8.60 24.82 -31.82
C VAL A 191 -7.87 24.70 -30.49
N ASP A 192 -8.13 25.63 -29.57
CA ASP A 192 -7.77 25.46 -28.17
C ASP A 192 -8.69 24.41 -27.54
N LYS A 193 -8.14 23.26 -27.18
CA LYS A 193 -8.89 22.26 -26.40
C LYS A 193 -8.48 22.30 -24.94
N LYS A 194 -9.48 22.41 -24.07
CA LYS A 194 -9.35 22.18 -22.64
C LYS A 194 -9.59 20.70 -22.35
N LEU A 195 -8.60 20.08 -21.71
CA LEU A 195 -8.60 18.68 -21.35
C LEU A 195 -8.63 18.55 -19.84
N THR A 196 -9.37 17.58 -19.32
CA THR A 196 -9.18 17.11 -17.96
C THR A 196 -8.23 15.93 -18.01
N VAL A 197 -7.10 16.05 -17.31
CA VAL A 197 -6.11 14.99 -17.18
C VAL A 197 -6.25 14.39 -15.80
N SER A 198 -6.48 13.08 -15.73
CA SER A 198 -6.51 12.32 -14.49
C SER A 198 -5.26 11.45 -14.42
N TRP A 199 -4.63 11.35 -13.26
CA TRP A 199 -3.39 10.60 -13.09
C TRP A 199 -3.41 9.75 -11.82
N MET A 200 -2.60 8.70 -11.85
CA MET A 200 -2.33 7.80 -10.75
C MET A 200 -0.84 7.47 -10.72
N ALA A 201 -0.20 7.60 -9.57
CA ALA A 201 1.17 7.14 -9.32
C ALA A 201 1.16 6.08 -8.22
N ILE A 202 1.82 4.95 -8.47
CA ILE A 202 1.80 3.78 -7.60
C ILE A 202 3.21 3.17 -7.49
N ILE A 203 3.61 2.80 -6.27
CA ILE A 203 4.74 1.88 -6.08
C ILE A 203 4.15 0.46 -6.09
N PRO A 204 4.47 -0.38 -7.09
CA PRO A 204 4.06 -1.78 -7.12
C PRO A 204 4.76 -2.63 -6.05
#